data_AF-A0AAW2WVT8-F1
#
_entry.id   AF-A0AAW2WVT8-F1
#
_cell.length_a   1.000
_cell.length_b   1.000
_cell.length_c   1.000
_cell.angle_alpha   90.00
_cell.angle_beta   90.00
_cell.angle_gamma   90.00
#
_symmetry.space_group_name_H-M   'P 1'
#
loop_
_entity.id
_entity.type
_entity.pdbx_description
1 polymer ?
#
loop_
_entity_poly.entity_id
_entity_poly.type
_entity_poly.pdbx_seq_one_letter_code
_entity_poly.pdbx_strand_id
1 'polypeptide(L)'
;MEELKSELEEWLARQELLWKQRSKAYWLQEGDRNTTFFHARANERRRRNSIKALKTEEGALTSDCKEIQQIILKHFMQIYGSIRPE
;
A
#
# COMPACT_ATOMS: atom_id res chain seq x y z
N MET A 1 -7.34 -4.38 40.96
CA MET A 1 -8.25 -5.02 39.97
C MET A 1 -8.94 -3.97 39.13
N GLU A 2 -9.59 -2.97 39.74
CA GLU A 2 -10.20 -1.82 39.03
C GLU A 2 -9.17 -0.98 38.22
N GLU A 3 -8.04 -0.64 38.84
CA GLU A 3 -7.00 0.18 38.19
C GLU A 3 -6.37 -0.51 36.96
N LEU A 4 -6.13 -1.83 37.06
CA LEU A 4 -5.58 -2.62 35.95
C LEU A 4 -6.57 -2.75 34.79
N LYS A 5 -7.88 -2.77 35.07
CA LYS A 5 -8.92 -2.75 34.04
C LYS A 5 -8.99 -1.38 33.36
N SER A 6 -8.93 -0.30 34.14
CA SER A 6 -8.92 1.06 33.60
C SER A 6 -7.70 1.32 32.71
N GLU A 7 -6.53 0.83 33.10
CA GLU A 7 -5.31 0.97 32.32
C GLU A 7 -5.37 0.14 31.03
N LEU A 8 -5.97 -1.05 31.09
CA LEU A 8 -6.22 -1.88 29.91
C LEU A 8 -7.18 -1.20 28.93
N GLU A 9 -8.29 -0.63 29.41
CA GLU A 9 -9.25 0.10 28.59
C GLU A 9 -8.62 1.31 27.91
N GLU A 10 -7.78 2.06 28.62
CA GLU A 10 -7.07 3.20 28.06
C GLU A 10 -6.08 2.77 26.96
N TRP A 11 -5.35 1.67 27.18
CA TRP A 11 -4.46 1.11 26.17
C TRP A 11 -5.20 0.63 24.91
N LEU A 12 -6.36 0.00 25.09
CA LEU A 12 -7.19 -0.46 23.98
C LEU A 12 -7.73 0.71 23.17
N ALA A 13 -8.21 1.77 23.83
CA ALA A 13 -8.68 2.99 23.17
C ALA A 13 -7.57 3.68 22.37
N ARG A 14 -6.35 3.72 22.91
CA ARG A 14 -5.17 4.27 22.20
C ARG A 14 -4.80 3.43 20.99
N GLN A 15 -4.80 2.11 21.11
CA GLN A 15 -4.58 1.22 19.96
C GLN A 15 -5.63 1.44 18.88
N GLU A 16 -6.91 1.49 19.25
CA GLU A 16 -8.01 1.70 18.31
C GLU A 16 -7.85 3.01 17.53
N LEU A 17 -7.51 4.11 18.20
CA LEU A 17 -7.24 5.40 17.57
C LEU A 17 -6.05 5.32 16.58
N LEU A 18 -4.97 4.63 16.98
CA LEU A 18 -3.77 4.44 16.15
C LEU A 18 -4.11 3.65 14.87
N TRP A 19 -4.91 2.58 14.99
CA TRP A 19 -5.38 1.78 13.87
C TRP A 19 -6.35 2.57 12.97
N LYS A 20 -7.23 3.39 13.55
CA LYS A 20 -8.13 4.30 12.81
C LYS A 20 -7.36 5.33 12.00
N GLN A 21 -6.32 5.93 12.56
CA GLN A 21 -5.45 6.88 11.85
C GLN A 21 -4.63 6.19 10.74
N ARG A 22 -4.05 5.02 11.00
CA ARG A 22 -3.26 4.25 10.01
C ARG A 22 -4.10 3.76 8.84
N SER A 23 -5.36 3.41 9.07
CA SER A 23 -6.24 2.89 8.03
C SER A 23 -6.76 3.97 7.06
N LYS A 24 -6.60 5.27 7.37
CA LYS A 24 -7.19 6.40 6.61
C LYS A 24 -8.68 6.19 6.31
N ALA A 25 -9.37 5.49 7.19
CA ALA A 25 -10.68 4.91 6.98
C ALA A 25 -11.82 5.88 7.36
N TYR A 26 -11.74 7.15 6.95
CA TYR A 26 -12.86 8.10 7.12
C TYR A 26 -14.09 7.72 6.25
N TRP A 27 -13.92 6.84 5.26
CA TRP A 27 -14.99 6.28 4.43
C TRP A 27 -15.72 5.07 5.06
N LEU A 28 -15.38 4.71 6.30
CA LEU A 28 -15.65 3.40 6.88
C LEU A 28 -16.56 3.45 8.12
N GLN A 29 -17.34 4.52 8.31
CA GLN A 29 -18.24 4.61 9.45
C GLN A 29 -19.55 3.82 9.26
N GLU A 30 -19.84 3.36 8.04
CA GLU A 30 -21.09 2.68 7.66
C GLU A 30 -20.81 1.35 6.94
N GLY A 31 -20.04 0.43 7.53
CA GLY A 31 -19.70 -0.79 6.79
C GLY A 31 -19.00 -1.89 7.55
N ASP A 32 -19.35 -2.11 8.81
CA ASP A 32 -19.04 -3.41 9.39
C ASP A 32 -19.91 -4.48 8.71
N ARG A 33 -19.28 -5.59 8.31
CA ARG A 33 -19.81 -6.77 7.58
C ARG A 33 -19.82 -6.78 6.04
N ASN A 34 -18.77 -6.28 5.39
CA ASN A 34 -18.43 -6.81 4.06
C ASN A 34 -16.92 -6.85 3.80
N THR A 35 -16.20 -7.60 4.64
CA THR A 35 -14.77 -7.93 4.44
C THR A 35 -14.51 -8.51 3.04
N THR A 36 -15.44 -9.30 2.51
CA THR A 36 -15.38 -9.84 1.14
C THR A 36 -15.31 -8.75 0.07
N PHE A 37 -16.11 -7.69 0.18
CA PHE A 37 -16.07 -6.57 -0.77
C PHE A 37 -14.74 -5.83 -0.71
N PHE A 38 -14.24 -5.53 0.49
CA PHE A 38 -12.96 -4.84 0.66
C PHE A 38 -11.78 -5.71 0.22
N HIS A 39 -11.78 -7.01 0.53
CA HIS A 39 -10.78 -7.95 0.05
C HIS A 39 -10.84 -8.12 -1.47
N ALA A 40 -12.04 -8.19 -2.06
CA ALA A 40 -12.23 -8.24 -3.51
C ALA A 40 -11.70 -6.96 -4.16
N ARG A 41 -12.01 -5.78 -3.60
CA ARG A 41 -11.53 -4.48 -4.08
C ARG A 41 -10.01 -4.35 -3.98
N ALA A 42 -9.42 -4.80 -2.88
CA ALA A 42 -7.98 -4.82 -2.68
C ALA A 42 -7.29 -5.81 -3.64
N ASN A 43 -7.88 -6.99 -3.85
CA ASN A 43 -7.39 -7.98 -4.81
C ASN A 43 -7.52 -7.49 -6.26
N GLU A 44 -8.61 -6.82 -6.61
CA GLU A 44 -8.81 -6.19 -7.92
C GLU A 44 -7.75 -5.12 -8.16
N ARG A 45 -7.51 -4.24 -7.18
CA ARG A 45 -6.44 -3.25 -7.23
C ARG A 45 -5.06 -3.90 -7.36
N ARG A 46 -4.77 -4.94 -6.58
CA ARG A 46 -3.51 -5.70 -6.67
C ARG A 46 -3.36 -6.33 -8.06
N ARG A 47 -4.42 -6.93 -8.62
CA ARG A 47 -4.42 -7.54 -9.96
C ARG A 47 -4.19 -6.51 -11.05
N ARG A 48 -4.82 -5.34 -10.95
CA ARG A 48 -4.68 -4.24 -11.92
C ARG A 48 -3.30 -3.59 -11.86
N ASN A 49 -2.73 -3.45 -10.67
CA ASN A 49 -1.45 -2.76 -10.47
C ASN A 49 -0.24 -3.70 -10.46
N SER A 50 -0.46 -5.01 -10.55
CA SER A 50 0.62 -5.98 -10.66
C SER A 50 1.26 -5.87 -12.04
N ILE A 51 2.51 -5.42 -12.06
CA ILE A 51 3.35 -5.40 -13.24
C ILE A 51 3.83 -6.83 -13.48
N LYS A 52 3.17 -7.54 -14.40
CA LYS A 52 3.54 -8.92 -14.79
C LYS A 52 4.67 -8.95 -15.82
N ALA A 53 4.70 -7.95 -16.68
CA ALA A 53 5.72 -7.78 -17.70
C ALA A 53 5.89 -6.29 -18.00
N LEU A 54 7.10 -5.90 -18.35
CA LEU A 54 7.41 -4.58 -18.89
C LEU A 54 7.93 -4.71 -20.30
N LYS A 55 7.57 -3.74 -21.14
CA LYS A 55 8.16 -3.60 -22.46
C LYS A 55 9.46 -2.81 -22.33
N THR A 56 10.56 -3.37 -22.79
CA THR A 56 11.87 -2.71 -22.84
C THR A 56 11.89 -1.64 -23.94
N GLU A 57 12.87 -0.74 -23.90
CA GLU A 57 13.08 0.29 -24.93
C GLU A 57 13.31 -0.31 -26.33
N GLU A 58 13.87 -1.53 -26.38
CA GLU A 58 14.09 -2.32 -27.60
C GLU A 58 12.82 -3.01 -28.12
N GLY A 59 11.71 -2.88 -27.39
CA GLY A 59 10.41 -3.42 -27.74
C GLY A 59 10.15 -4.86 -27.31
N ALA A 60 11.11 -5.50 -26.64
CA ALA A 60 10.96 -6.85 -26.08
C ALA A 60 10.11 -6.82 -24.81
N LEU A 61 9.37 -7.90 -24.54
CA LEU A 61 8.61 -8.08 -23.31
C LEU A 61 9.45 -8.88 -22.31
N THR A 62 9.78 -8.24 -21.20
CA THR A 62 10.46 -8.88 -20.08
C THR A 62 9.43 -9.23 -19.00
N SER A 63 9.43 -10.48 -18.55
CA SER A 63 8.65 -10.94 -17.39
C SER A 63 9.53 -11.29 -16.18
N ASP A 64 10.85 -11.13 -16.28
CA ASP A 64 11.76 -11.39 -15.18
C ASP A 64 11.72 -10.27 -14.13
N CYS A 65 11.62 -10.65 -12.85
CA CYS A 65 11.51 -9.72 -11.74
C CYS A 65 12.76 -8.84 -11.58
N LYS A 66 13.97 -9.38 -11.82
CA LYS A 66 15.22 -8.62 -11.65
C LYS A 66 15.37 -7.59 -12.75
N GLU A 67 15.09 -7.98 -13.99
CA GLU A 67 15.11 -7.04 -15.12
C GLU A 67 14.05 -5.94 -14.98
N ILE A 68 12.81 -6.27 -14.59
CA ILE A 68 11.75 -5.28 -14.30
C ILE A 68 12.22 -4.27 -13.25
N GLN A 69 12.83 -4.75 -12.16
CA GLN A 69 13.35 -3.90 -11.10
C GLN A 69 14.44 -2.95 -11.64
N GLN A 70 15.37 -3.46 -12.43
CA GLN A 70 16.45 -2.65 -13.02
C GLN A 70 15.91 -1.57 -13.96
N ILE A 71 14.93 -1.91 -14.81
CA ILE A 71 14.29 -0.95 -15.73
C ILE A 71 13.60 0.17 -14.95
N ILE A 72 12.81 -0.19 -13.93
CA ILE A 72 12.11 0.76 -13.06
C ILE A 72 13.13 1.68 -12.36
N LEU A 73 14.18 1.10 -11.77
CA LEU A 73 15.22 1.86 -11.08
C LEU A 73 15.96 2.82 -12.03
N LYS A 74 16.36 2.36 -13.22
CA LYS A 74 17.01 3.18 -14.25
C LYS A 74 16.11 4.34 -14.67
N HIS A 75 14.84 4.06 -14.95
CA HIS A 75 13.85 5.06 -15.34
C HIS A 75 13.69 6.16 -14.27
N PHE A 76 13.50 5.77 -13.01
CA PHE A 76 13.35 6.74 -11.93
C PHE A 76 14.65 7.46 -11.59
N MET A 77 15.81 6.81 -11.67
CA MET A 77 17.10 7.49 -11.53
C MET A 77 17.30 8.54 -12.61
N GLN A 78 16.86 8.31 -13.84
CA GLN A 78 16.94 9.31 -14.91
C GLN A 78 16.00 10.49 -14.66
N ILE A 79 14.75 10.23 -14.25
CA ILE A 79 13.77 11.28 -13.97
C ILE A 79 14.19 12.13 -12.76
N TYR A 80 14.56 11.50 -11.65
CA TYR A 80 14.90 12.21 -10.41
C TYR A 80 16.35 12.70 -10.39
N GLY A 81 17.27 12.02 -11.08
CA GLY A 81 18.67 12.46 -11.22
C GLY A 81 18.85 13.63 -12.17
N SER A 82 17.87 13.89 -13.06
CA SER A 82 17.85 15.09 -13.92
C SER A 82 17.29 16.33 -13.20
N ILE A 83 16.77 16.20 -11.97
CA ILE A 83 16.37 17.35 -11.16
C ILE A 83 17.64 17.95 -10.57
N ARG A 84 18.34 18.71 -11.41
CA ARG A 84 19.38 19.65 -10.97
C ARG A 84 18.63 20.77 -10.24
N PRO A 85 18.83 20.96 -8.92
CA PRO A 85 18.32 22.15 -8.26
C PRO A 85 19.22 23.31 -8.69
N GLU A 86 18.65 24.29 -9.40
CA GLU A 86 19.19 25.66 -9.41
C GLU A 86 18.65 26.43 -8.21
#